data_AF-A0AAU9S9A4-F1
#
_entry.id   AF-A0AAU9S9A4-F1
#
_cell.length_a   1.000
_cell.length_b   1.000
_cell.length_c   1.000
_cell.angle_alpha   90.00
_cell.angle_beta   90.00
_cell.angle_gamma   90.00
#
_symmetry.space_group_name_H-M   'P 1'
#
loop_
_entity.id
_entity.type
_entity.pdbx_description
1 polymer ?
#
loop_
_entity_poly.entity_id
_entity_poly.type
_entity_poly.pdbx_seq_one_letter_code
_entity_poly.pdbx_strand_id
1 'polypeptide(L)'
;MATFYQVSAQAVTCGFYIPLEKVTFTVTFVYAFNTVEERLSLWEELSNLNATTPLSTHPWAVVGNFNQILRVSQHSRHPAADVDTSGIDEFILALQDADLVEAQAKGLAFTWWNNQDGNPTSKKIDHAL
;
A
#
# COMPACT_ATOMS: atom_id res chain seq x y z
N MET A 1 15.79 17.05 5.99
CA MET A 1 14.83 17.93 5.28
C MET A 1 13.97 17.03 4.41
N ALA A 2 12.66 17.30 4.35
CA ALA A 2 11.74 16.57 3.47
C ALA A 2 11.44 17.40 2.21
N THR A 3 11.44 16.75 1.05
CA THR A 3 11.14 17.37 -0.25
C THR A 3 9.95 16.66 -0.88
N PHE A 4 8.90 17.39 -1.24
CA PHE A 4 7.73 16.82 -1.93
C PHE A 4 8.05 16.62 -3.42
N TYR A 5 7.84 15.41 -3.92
CA TYR A 5 8.05 15.07 -5.34
C TYR A 5 6.73 15.05 -6.10
N GLN A 6 5.71 14.42 -5.51
CA GLN A 6 4.41 14.25 -6.14
C GLN A 6 3.30 14.17 -5.09
N VAL A 7 2.14 14.72 -5.43
CA VAL A 7 0.92 14.66 -4.62
C VAL A 7 -0.23 14.34 -5.56
N SER A 8 -1.01 13.31 -5.21
CA SER A 8 -2.22 12.91 -5.91
C SER A 8 -3.39 12.80 -4.94
N ALA A 9 -4.55 12.37 -5.44
CA ALA A 9 -5.72 12.16 -4.59
C ALA A 9 -5.55 11.01 -3.60
N GLN A 10 -4.63 10.08 -3.89
CA GLN A 10 -4.45 8.82 -3.13
C GLN A 10 -3.06 8.68 -2.50
N ALA A 11 -2.09 9.53 -2.89
CA ALA A 11 -0.72 9.40 -2.42
C ALA A 11 0.03 10.73 -2.29
N VAL A 12 1.01 10.74 -1.38
CA VAL A 12 2.00 11.80 -1.25
C VAL A 12 3.40 11.18 -1.25
N THR A 13 4.24 11.55 -2.22
CA THR A 13 5.60 11.03 -2.36
C THR A 13 6.61 12.10 -1.96
N CYS A 14 7.46 11.77 -0.99
CA CYS A 14 8.47 12.68 -0.43
C CYS A 14 9.85 12.03 -0.34
N GLY A 15 10.88 12.80 -0.64
CA GLY A 15 12.27 12.44 -0.37
C GLY A 15 12.72 12.93 1.01
N PHE A 16 13.54 12.12 1.66
CA PHE A 16 14.14 12.40 2.95
C PHE A 16 15.65 12.30 2.84
N TYR A 17 16.34 13.31 3.38
CA TYR A 17 17.79 13.27 3.57
C TYR A 17 18.12 13.35 5.05
N ILE A 18 18.87 12.37 5.56
CA ILE A 18 19.41 12.30 6.92
C ILE A 18 20.91 12.66 6.86
N PRO A 19 21.30 13.91 7.22
CA PRO A 19 22.67 14.36 7.02
C PRO A 19 23.73 13.61 7.82
N LEU A 20 23.38 13.17 9.03
CA LEU A 20 24.32 12.47 9.92
C LEU A 20 24.73 11.11 9.34
N GLU A 21 23.77 10.38 8.77
CA GLU A 21 23.97 9.05 8.18
C GLU A 21 24.36 9.11 6.69
N LYS A 22 24.24 10.30 6.06
CA LYS A 22 24.39 10.50 4.61
C LYS A 22 23.46 9.58 3.80
N VAL A 23 22.27 9.33 4.32
CA VAL A 23 21.26 8.48 3.69
C VAL A 23 20.18 9.35 3.06
N THR A 24 19.82 9.02 1.83
CA THR A 24 18.64 9.54 1.14
C THR A 24 17.70 8.39 0.83
N PHE A 25 16.41 8.58 1.08
CA PHE A 25 15.37 7.63 0.72
C PHE A 25 14.07 8.36 0.40
N THR A 26 13.17 7.66 -0.27
CA THR A 26 11.84 8.18 -0.60
C THR A 26 10.79 7.40 0.14
N VAL A 27 9.72 8.08 0.56
CA VAL A 27 8.52 7.44 1.08
C VAL A 27 7.31 7.94 0.33
N THR A 28 6.46 7.02 -0.10
CA THR A 28 5.12 7.31 -0.60
C THR A 28 4.10 6.94 0.49
N PHE A 29 3.35 7.93 0.95
CA PHE A 29 2.26 7.76 1.91
C PHE A 29 0.94 7.59 1.17
N VAL A 30 0.26 6.48 1.40
CA VAL A 30 -0.96 6.08 0.67
C VAL A 30 -2.20 6.19 1.53
N TYR A 31 -3.26 6.75 0.94
CA TYR A 31 -4.65 6.61 1.37
C TYR A 31 -5.50 6.32 0.12
N ALA A 32 -5.61 5.04 -0.22
CA ALA A 32 -6.24 4.59 -1.45
C ALA A 32 -7.77 4.72 -1.40
N PHE A 33 -8.40 4.81 -2.56
CA PHE A 33 -9.85 4.78 -2.70
C PHE A 33 -10.42 3.37 -2.45
N ASN A 34 -11.73 3.32 -2.22
CA ASN A 34 -12.40 2.11 -1.72
C ASN A 34 -12.71 1.11 -2.83
N THR A 35 -12.96 1.58 -4.05
CA THR A 35 -13.34 0.73 -5.18
C THR A 35 -12.12 0.26 -5.97
N VAL A 36 -12.27 -0.86 -6.68
CA VAL A 36 -11.21 -1.44 -7.52
C VAL A 36 -10.85 -0.44 -8.62
N GLU A 37 -11.86 0.09 -9.31
CA GLU A 37 -11.70 0.97 -10.46
C GLU A 37 -11.00 2.28 -10.11
N GLU A 38 -11.29 2.85 -8.94
CA GLU A 38 -10.68 4.12 -8.50
C GLU A 38 -9.20 3.93 -8.10
N ARG A 39 -8.80 2.73 -7.63
CA ARG A 39 -7.42 2.44 -7.25
C ARG A 39 -6.47 2.24 -8.43
N LEU A 40 -6.97 1.96 -9.63
CA LEU A 40 -6.14 1.82 -10.84
C LEU A 40 -5.16 2.98 -11.01
N SER A 41 -5.61 4.22 -10.78
CA SER A 41 -4.76 5.40 -10.89
C SER A 41 -3.61 5.44 -9.88
N LEU A 42 -3.80 4.87 -8.68
CA LEU A 42 -2.73 4.71 -7.69
C LEU A 42 -1.71 3.67 -8.15
N TRP A 43 -2.17 2.53 -8.69
CA TRP A 43 -1.28 1.48 -9.18
C TRP A 43 -0.42 1.95 -10.35
N GLU A 44 -1.03 2.64 -11.31
CA GLU A 44 -0.32 3.28 -12.41
C GLU A 44 0.68 4.33 -11.90
N GLU A 45 0.31 5.13 -10.90
CA GLU A 45 1.21 6.10 -10.27
C GLU A 45 2.45 5.43 -9.66
N LEU A 46 2.28 4.35 -8.89
CA LEU A 46 3.40 3.64 -8.27
C LEU A 46 4.33 3.00 -9.30
N SER A 47 3.77 2.34 -10.32
CA SER A 47 4.59 1.75 -11.39
C SER A 47 5.35 2.82 -12.17
N ASN A 48 4.70 3.94 -12.51
CA ASN A 48 5.34 5.06 -13.19
C ASN A 48 6.46 5.69 -12.35
N LEU A 49 6.25 5.84 -11.04
CA LEU A 49 7.28 6.34 -10.13
C LEU A 49 8.53 5.45 -10.15
N ASN A 50 8.36 4.13 -10.10
CA ASN A 50 9.49 3.20 -10.20
C ASN A 50 10.18 3.31 -11.58
N ALA A 51 9.39 3.25 -12.67
CA ALA A 51 9.93 3.13 -14.03
C ALA A 51 10.59 4.40 -14.58
N THR A 52 10.12 5.59 -14.19
CA THR A 52 10.49 6.85 -14.86
C THR A 52 11.36 7.78 -14.04
N THR A 53 11.58 7.47 -12.76
CA THR A 53 12.33 8.32 -11.84
C THR A 53 13.57 7.60 -11.30
N PRO A 54 14.51 8.31 -10.65
CA PRO A 54 15.63 7.68 -9.97
C PRO A 54 15.22 6.71 -8.84
N LEU A 55 13.93 6.63 -8.46
CA LEU A 55 13.44 5.75 -7.40
C LEU A 55 13.78 4.28 -7.63
N SER A 56 13.79 3.80 -8.88
CA SER A 56 14.21 2.43 -9.22
C SER A 56 15.61 2.04 -8.75
N THR A 57 16.45 3.03 -8.43
CA THR A 57 17.85 2.80 -7.99
C THR A 57 18.13 3.32 -6.59
N HIS A 58 17.11 3.79 -5.86
CA HIS A 58 17.24 4.37 -4.52
C HIS A 58 16.27 3.70 -3.53
N PRO A 59 16.58 3.69 -2.23
CA PRO A 59 15.64 3.16 -1.24
C PRO A 59 14.30 3.88 -1.30
N TRP A 60 13.23 3.11 -1.51
CA TRP A 60 11.86 3.58 -1.58
C TRP A 60 10.97 2.70 -0.71
N ALA A 61 10.12 3.32 0.09
CA ALA A 61 9.09 2.63 0.87
C ALA A 61 7.72 3.18 0.50
N VAL A 62 6.72 2.30 0.41
CA VAL A 62 5.32 2.70 0.21
C VAL A 62 4.51 2.23 1.41
N VAL A 63 3.91 3.17 2.12
CA VAL A 63 3.25 2.88 3.40
C VAL A 63 1.90 3.55 3.49
N GLY A 64 0.91 2.88 4.06
CA GLY A 64 -0.38 3.49 4.36
C GLY A 64 -1.55 2.55 4.20
N ASN A 65 -2.72 3.14 4.01
CA ASN A 65 -3.98 2.44 3.89
C ASN A 65 -4.31 2.21 2.41
N PHE A 66 -4.32 0.95 1.99
CA PHE A 66 -4.59 0.58 0.60
C PHE A 66 -6.07 0.24 0.35
N ASN A 67 -6.92 0.26 1.39
CA ASN A 67 -8.31 -0.18 1.33
C ASN A 67 -8.54 -1.55 0.66
N GLN A 68 -7.48 -2.38 0.61
CA GLN A 68 -7.46 -3.65 -0.10
C GLN A 68 -6.53 -4.61 0.64
N ILE A 69 -6.97 -5.87 0.75
CA ILE A 69 -6.16 -6.95 1.35
C ILE A 69 -5.26 -7.58 0.27
N LEU A 70 -4.11 -8.13 0.66
CA LEU A 70 -3.17 -8.86 -0.21
C LEU A 70 -3.39 -10.38 -0.22
N ARG A 71 -4.08 -10.91 0.78
CA ARG A 71 -4.36 -12.35 0.91
C ARG A 71 -5.73 -12.57 1.50
N VAL A 72 -6.45 -13.61 1.09
CA VAL A 72 -7.78 -13.94 1.65
C VAL A 72 -7.74 -14.15 3.18
N SER A 73 -6.62 -14.65 3.71
CA SER A 73 -6.39 -14.83 5.16
C SER A 73 -6.33 -13.52 5.95
N GLN A 74 -6.19 -12.38 5.28
CA GLN A 74 -6.25 -11.05 5.88
C GLN A 74 -7.68 -10.53 6.04
N HIS A 75 -8.68 -11.36 5.76
CA HIS A 75 -10.10 -11.12 6.05
C HIS A 75 -10.55 -11.99 7.22
N SER A 76 -11.15 -11.40 8.27
CA SER A 76 -11.51 -12.11 9.50
C SER A 76 -12.53 -13.26 9.34
N ARG A 77 -13.21 -13.33 8.20
CA ARG A 77 -14.17 -14.40 7.86
C ARG A 77 -13.57 -15.54 7.05
N HIS A 78 -12.30 -15.47 6.65
CA HIS A 78 -11.64 -16.58 5.99
C HIS A 78 -11.46 -17.76 6.97
N PRO A 79 -11.70 -19.02 6.56
CA PRO A 79 -12.08 -19.49 5.22
C PRO A 79 -13.60 -19.64 5.00
N ALA A 80 -14.43 -19.21 5.95
CA ALA A 80 -15.88 -19.47 5.95
C ALA A 80 -16.68 -18.63 4.93
N ALA A 81 -16.13 -17.51 4.46
CA ALA A 81 -16.78 -16.65 3.47
C ALA A 81 -16.00 -16.63 2.16
N ASP A 82 -16.74 -16.67 1.05
CA ASP A 82 -16.19 -16.35 -0.27
C ASP A 82 -15.80 -14.87 -0.30
N VAL A 83 -14.51 -14.62 -0.50
CA VAL A 83 -13.94 -13.29 -0.61
C VAL A 83 -13.67 -13.03 -2.08
N ASP A 84 -14.17 -11.91 -2.60
CA ASP A 84 -13.83 -11.46 -3.94
C ASP A 84 -12.31 -11.21 -4.04
N THR A 85 -11.66 -11.89 -4.98
CA THR A 85 -10.21 -11.83 -5.19
C THR A 85 -9.80 -10.78 -6.22
N SER A 86 -10.74 -10.14 -6.93
CA SER A 86 -10.43 -9.18 -7.99
C SER A 86 -9.43 -8.09 -7.53
N GLY A 87 -9.73 -7.44 -6.40
CA GLY A 87 -8.83 -6.44 -5.82
C GLY A 87 -7.54 -7.03 -5.21
N ILE A 88 -7.53 -8.32 -4.84
CA ILE A 88 -6.30 -9.00 -4.39
C ILE A 88 -5.36 -9.19 -5.57
N ASP A 89 -5.89 -9.70 -6.68
CA ASP A 89 -5.14 -9.97 -7.90
C ASP A 89 -4.58 -8.67 -8.48
N GLU A 90 -5.38 -7.61 -8.51
CA GLU A 90 -4.94 -6.27 -8.92
C GLU A 90 -3.83 -5.72 -8.03
N PHE A 91 -3.96 -5.85 -6.70
CA PHE A 91 -2.92 -5.36 -5.78
C PHE A 91 -1.62 -6.16 -5.93
N ILE A 92 -1.69 -7.47 -6.14
CA ILE A 92 -0.50 -8.30 -6.41
C ILE A 92 0.17 -7.88 -7.72
N LEU A 93 -0.59 -7.64 -8.79
CA LEU A 93 -0.05 -7.16 -10.06
C LEU A 93 0.60 -5.77 -9.90
N ALA A 94 -0.05 -4.85 -9.19
CA ALA A 94 0.50 -3.53 -8.91
C ALA A 94 1.85 -3.59 -8.17
N LEU A 95 2.00 -4.51 -7.22
CA LEU A 95 3.28 -4.74 -6.54
C LEU A 95 4.35 -5.24 -7.51
N GLN A 96 4.00 -6.15 -8.41
CA GLN A 96 4.93 -6.68 -9.41
C GLN A 96 5.36 -5.60 -10.41
N ASP A 97 4.42 -4.81 -10.92
CA ASP A 97 4.67 -3.74 -11.89
C ASP A 97 5.47 -2.57 -11.29
N ALA A 98 5.40 -2.38 -9.97
CA ALA A 98 6.17 -1.37 -9.24
C ALA A 98 7.46 -1.92 -8.59
N ASP A 99 7.78 -3.21 -8.75
CA ASP A 99 8.90 -3.90 -8.08
C ASP A 99 8.91 -3.72 -6.55
N LEU A 100 7.73 -3.80 -5.93
CA LEU A 100 7.50 -3.64 -4.50
C LEU A 100 7.22 -4.99 -3.82
N VAL A 101 7.61 -5.12 -2.57
CA VAL A 101 7.42 -6.35 -1.78
C VAL A 101 6.83 -6.06 -0.41
N GLU A 102 5.83 -6.82 0.04
CA GLU A 102 5.24 -6.60 1.37
C GLU A 102 6.30 -6.79 2.47
N ALA A 103 6.56 -5.75 3.25
CA ALA A 103 7.40 -5.83 4.43
C ALA A 103 6.73 -6.71 5.51
N GLN A 104 7.55 -7.48 6.24
CA GLN A 104 7.04 -8.36 7.28
C GLN A 104 6.43 -7.55 8.43
N ALA A 105 5.10 -7.63 8.58
CA ALA A 105 4.41 -7.08 9.73
C ALA A 105 4.58 -7.99 10.97
N LYS A 106 4.85 -7.38 12.13
CA LYS A 106 4.79 -8.03 13.44
C LYS A 106 3.65 -7.40 14.24
N GLY A 107 2.86 -8.22 14.94
CA GLY A 107 1.77 -7.76 15.79
C GLY A 107 0.39 -8.21 15.30
N LEU A 108 -0.55 -7.27 15.26
CA LEU A 108 -1.96 -7.56 14.98
C LEU A 108 -2.18 -8.08 13.57
N ALA A 109 -3.07 -9.07 13.44
CA ALA A 109 -3.42 -9.68 12.17
C ALA A 109 -4.28 -8.78 11.27
N PHE A 110 -5.00 -7.82 11.86
CA PHE A 110 -5.92 -6.90 11.19
C PHE A 110 -5.64 -5.46 11.63
N THR A 111 -5.94 -4.51 10.75
CA THR A 111 -5.67 -3.08 10.97
C THR A 111 -6.94 -2.23 10.88
N TRP A 112 -8.03 -2.78 10.38
CA TRP A 112 -9.33 -2.12 10.25
C TRP A 112 -10.49 -3.00 10.73
N TRP A 113 -11.53 -2.37 11.26
CA TRP A 113 -12.80 -2.98 11.70
C TRP A 113 -13.99 -2.16 11.20
N ASN A 114 -15.04 -2.84 10.74
CA ASN A 114 -16.30 -2.24 10.29
C ASN A 114 -17.17 -1.60 11.39
N ASN A 115 -16.75 -1.63 12.66
CA ASN A 115 -17.48 -1.11 13.82
C ASN A 115 -18.92 -1.66 13.98
N GLN A 116 -19.14 -2.95 13.66
CA GLN A 116 -20.43 -3.61 13.82
C GLN A 116 -20.34 -4.82 14.75
N ASP A 117 -21.13 -4.84 15.82
CA ASP A 117 -21.14 -5.95 16.78
C ASP A 117 -21.92 -7.18 16.28
N GLY A 118 -23.00 -6.97 15.54
CA GLY A 118 -23.86 -8.06 15.04
C GLY A 118 -23.28 -8.82 13.85
N ASN A 119 -22.32 -8.23 13.15
CA ASN A 119 -21.72 -8.79 11.95
C ASN A 119 -20.26 -8.30 11.82
N PRO A 120 -19.39 -8.62 12.79
CA PRO A 120 -18.05 -8.04 12.87
C PRO A 120 -17.20 -8.50 11.68
N THR A 121 -16.50 -7.55 11.09
CA THR A 121 -15.52 -7.80 10.03
C THR A 121 -14.28 -6.98 10.29
N SER A 122 -13.14 -7.66 10.28
CA SER A 122 -11.82 -7.04 10.35
C SER A 122 -10.99 -7.42 9.14
N LYS A 123 -10.16 -6.47 8.68
CA LYS A 123 -9.29 -6.65 7.52
C LYS A 123 -7.90 -6.09 7.81
N LYS A 124 -6.87 -6.66 7.18
CA LYS A 124 -5.53 -6.03 7.12
C LYS A 124 -5.44 -5.25 5.81
N ILE A 125 -5.62 -3.94 5.88
CA ILE A 125 -5.60 -3.03 4.71
C ILE A 125 -4.49 -2.00 4.79
N ASP A 126 -3.79 -1.91 5.93
CA ASP A 126 -2.64 -1.05 6.10
C ASP A 126 -1.36 -1.89 5.92
N HIS A 127 -0.52 -1.47 4.98
CA HIS A 127 0.69 -2.20 4.59
C HIS A 127 1.90 -1.26 4.52
N ALA A 128 3.08 -1.87 4.68
CA ALA A 128 4.35 -1.29 4.31
C ALA A 128 4.96 -2.18 3.23
N LEU A 129 5.43 -1.56 2.16
CA LEU A 129 6.01 -2.17 0.97
C LEU A 129 7.41 -1.60 0.74
#